data_AF-K1TU13-F1
#
_entry.id   AF-K1TU13-F1
#
_cell.length_a   1.000
_cell.length_b   1.000
_cell.length_c   1.000
_cell.angle_alpha   90.00
_cell.angle_beta   90.00
_cell.angle_gamma   90.00
#
_symmetry.space_group_name_H-M   'P 1'
#
loop_
_entity.id
_entity.type
_entity.pdbx_description
1 polymer ?
#
loop_
_entity_poly.entity_id
_entity_poly.type
_entity_poly.pdbx_seq_one_letter_code
_entity_poly.pdbx_strand_id
1 'polypeptide(L)'
;SMMIDEARVPLVIAGETAVKPDEKLPEVYEFVKDFDSSMYEINEELGTIYLTEKGEDKCEELITDGSGLYDEENNELLIRITDCLKACFLLKKDVDYIVKDGNIRIIDEFTGRAAENRRYPGSLQPAVELKEGITCTSRGVIMGVVPMQFYLRRYPLLSGMTGTAKSSEDEFWQLYDLKVTVIPTHTP
;
A
#
# COMPACT_ATOMS: atom_id res chain seq x y z
N SER A 1 -17.53 -20.75 -13.01
CA SER A 1 -17.42 -19.94 -11.79
C SER A 1 -16.28 -20.40 -10.91
N MET A 2 -16.50 -20.80 -9.65
CA MET A 2 -15.52 -20.57 -8.56
C MET A 2 -14.04 -20.90 -8.85
N MET A 3 -13.77 -22.04 -9.49
CA MET A 3 -12.40 -22.50 -9.76
C MET A 3 -11.75 -21.82 -10.98
N ILE A 4 -12.53 -21.13 -11.82
CA ILE A 4 -12.05 -20.53 -13.07
C ILE A 4 -12.28 -19.02 -13.05
N ASP A 5 -13.55 -18.59 -12.97
CA ASP A 5 -13.92 -17.19 -13.18
C ASP A 5 -13.55 -16.35 -11.95
N GLU A 6 -14.06 -16.71 -10.78
CA GLU A 6 -13.79 -16.01 -9.52
C GLU A 6 -12.37 -16.26 -9.03
N ALA A 7 -11.73 -17.36 -9.43
CA ALA A 7 -10.35 -17.65 -9.07
C ALA A 7 -9.33 -16.64 -9.63
N ARG A 8 -9.72 -15.81 -10.61
CA ARG A 8 -8.87 -14.74 -11.17
C ARG A 8 -8.61 -13.61 -10.17
N VAL A 9 -9.50 -13.42 -9.20
CA VAL A 9 -9.34 -12.42 -8.14
C VAL A 9 -8.86 -13.14 -6.88
N PRO A 10 -7.76 -12.71 -6.25
CA PRO A 10 -7.29 -13.34 -5.03
C PRO A 10 -8.28 -13.08 -3.88
N LEU A 11 -8.34 -14.01 -2.93
CA LEU A 11 -9.05 -13.80 -1.68
C LEU A 11 -8.24 -12.81 -0.84
N VAL A 12 -8.85 -11.68 -0.49
CA VAL A 12 -8.25 -10.62 0.32
C VAL A 12 -9.00 -10.55 1.64
N ILE A 13 -8.27 -10.63 2.76
CA ILE A 13 -8.80 -10.29 4.08
C ILE A 13 -8.37 -8.86 4.36
N ALA A 14 -9.34 -7.94 4.32
CA ALA A 14 -9.16 -6.57 4.74
C ALA A 14 -9.70 -6.41 6.16
N GLY A 15 -8.90 -5.86 7.05
CA GLY A 15 -9.32 -5.49 8.39
C GLY A 15 -9.79 -4.04 8.43
N GLU A 16 -10.90 -3.82 9.16
CA GLU A 16 -11.32 -2.54 9.71
C GLU A 16 -10.57 -2.20 10.99
N THR A 17 -9.45 -2.85 11.30
CA THR A 17 -8.51 -2.26 12.26
C THR A 17 -8.14 -0.93 11.64
N ALA A 18 -8.90 0.11 11.99
CA ALA A 18 -8.52 1.49 11.86
C ALA A 18 -7.18 1.48 12.57
N VAL A 19 -6.11 1.37 11.78
CA VAL A 19 -4.79 1.72 12.26
C VAL A 19 -5.06 3.07 12.87
N LYS A 20 -4.99 3.12 14.19
CA LYS A 20 -5.20 4.38 14.88
C LYS A 20 -4.30 5.37 14.14
N PRO A 21 -4.84 6.53 13.73
CA PRO A 21 -4.02 7.54 13.08
C PRO A 21 -2.72 7.63 13.87
N ASP A 22 -1.59 7.50 13.18
CA ASP A 22 -0.30 7.45 13.84
C ASP A 22 -0.16 8.70 14.71
N GLU A 23 -0.26 8.52 16.03
CA GLU A 23 -0.43 9.63 16.97
C GLU A 23 0.84 10.49 17.03
N LYS A 24 2.00 9.91 16.68
CA LYS A 24 3.29 10.60 16.62
C LYS A 24 3.53 11.32 15.29
N LEU A 25 2.87 10.89 14.22
CA LEU A 25 3.12 11.48 12.90
C LEU A 25 2.85 13.00 12.83
N PRO A 26 1.76 13.55 13.42
CA PRO A 26 1.58 15.00 13.48
C PRO A 26 2.71 15.74 14.18
N GLU A 27 3.27 15.18 15.27
CA GLU A 27 4.41 15.76 15.99
C GLU A 27 5.66 15.77 15.11
N VAL A 28 5.95 14.66 14.43
CA VAL A 28 7.08 14.55 13.50
C VAL A 28 6.91 15.50 12.30
N TYR A 29 5.69 15.62 11.77
CA TYR A 29 5.39 16.56 10.68
C TYR A 29 5.66 18.02 11.12
N GLU A 30 5.16 18.41 12.30
CA GLU A 30 5.37 19.74 12.85
C GLU A 30 6.86 20.04 13.11
N PHE A 31 7.64 19.03 13.45
CA PHE A 31 9.10 19.15 13.59
C PHE A 31 9.81 19.34 12.25
N VAL A 32 9.43 18.55 11.23
CA VAL A 32 10.12 18.48 9.94
C VAL A 32 9.74 19.61 8.98
N LYS A 33 8.51 20.14 9.06
CA LYS A 33 8.00 21.12 8.07
C LYS A 33 8.83 22.41 7.96
N ASP A 34 9.56 22.75 9.02
CA ASP A 34 10.36 23.98 9.11
C ASP A 34 11.85 23.75 8.81
N PHE A 35 12.23 22.56 8.32
CA PHE A 35 13.61 22.25 7.93
C PHE A 35 14.07 23.15 6.78
N ASP A 36 15.29 23.66 6.88
CA ASP A 36 15.92 24.40 5.80
C ASP A 36 16.65 23.47 4.81
N SER A 37 17.02 24.02 3.65
CA SER A 37 17.66 23.27 2.56
C SER A 37 19.06 22.74 2.90
N SER A 38 19.63 23.06 4.05
CA SER A 38 20.91 22.50 4.51
C SER A 38 20.75 21.22 5.33
N MET A 39 19.52 20.90 5.75
CA MET A 39 19.20 19.72 6.56
C MET A 39 18.82 18.49 5.73
N TYR A 40 18.61 18.65 4.41
CA TYR A 40 18.26 17.55 3.52
C TYR A 40 18.84 17.75 2.11
N GLU A 41 18.99 16.64 1.40
CA GLU A 41 19.36 16.60 -0.01
C GLU A 41 18.27 15.90 -0.82
N ILE A 42 17.89 16.50 -1.95
CA ILE A 42 16.88 15.96 -2.87
C ILE A 42 17.55 15.39 -4.10
N ASN A 43 17.18 14.17 -4.46
CA ASN A 43 17.46 13.59 -5.76
C ASN A 43 16.16 13.53 -6.58
N GLU A 44 15.95 14.52 -7.45
CA GLU A 44 14.75 14.60 -8.30
C GLU A 44 14.68 13.46 -9.33
N GLU A 45 15.81 12.94 -9.81
CA GLU A 45 15.83 11.83 -10.78
C GLU A 45 15.32 10.52 -10.17
N LEU A 46 15.68 10.27 -8.91
CA LEU A 46 15.25 9.07 -8.17
C LEU A 46 13.97 9.28 -7.37
N GLY A 47 13.50 10.52 -7.24
CA GLY A 47 12.35 10.87 -6.40
C GLY A 47 12.61 10.54 -4.92
N THR A 48 13.84 10.71 -4.46
CA THR A 48 14.28 10.44 -3.08
C THR A 48 14.77 11.69 -2.38
N ILE A 49 14.69 11.66 -1.05
CA ILE A 49 15.18 12.72 -0.17
C ILE A 49 15.99 12.04 0.94
N TYR A 50 17.12 12.63 1.30
CA TYR A 50 18.03 12.14 2.34
C TYR A 50 18.27 13.26 3.35
N LEU A 51 18.49 12.89 4.61
CA LEU A 51 18.99 13.83 5.61
C LEU A 51 20.48 14.11 5.34
N THR A 52 20.90 15.34 5.60
CA THR A 52 22.33 15.63 5.77
C THR A 52 22.74 15.36 7.21
N GLU A 53 24.04 15.32 7.50
CA GLU A 53 24.57 15.20 8.87
C GLU A 53 23.90 16.20 9.84
N LYS A 54 23.68 17.45 9.40
CA LYS A 54 22.97 18.45 10.21
C LYS A 54 21.50 18.10 10.46
N GLY A 55 20.84 17.53 9.46
CA GLY A 55 19.46 17.08 9.59
C GLY A 55 19.35 15.87 10.51
N GLU A 56 20.31 14.95 10.44
CA GLU A 56 20.43 13.79 11.33
C GLU A 56 20.61 14.24 12.78
N ASP A 57 21.60 15.09 13.05
CA ASP A 57 21.85 15.69 14.37
C ASP A 57 20.58 16.36 14.93
N LYS A 58 19.84 17.08 14.06
CA LYS A 58 18.60 17.73 14.45
C LYS A 58 17.52 16.71 14.80
N CYS A 59 17.35 15.68 13.98
CA CYS A 59 16.37 14.62 14.20
C CYS A 59 16.65 13.79 15.47
N GLU A 60 17.91 13.64 15.87
CA GLU A 60 18.28 12.97 17.11
C GLU A 60 17.76 13.70 18.37
N GLU A 61 17.41 15.00 18.28
CA GLU A 61 16.74 15.70 19.38
C GLU A 61 15.35 15.10 19.73
N LEU A 62 14.73 14.36 18.81
CA LEU A 62 13.48 13.64 19.04
C LEU A 62 13.69 12.34 19.83
N ILE A 63 14.95 11.90 19.99
CA ILE A 63 15.31 10.64 20.62
C ILE A 63 15.80 10.91 22.05
N THR A 64 15.05 10.44 23.04
CA THR A 64 15.27 10.80 24.44
C THR A 64 16.17 9.84 25.22
N ASP A 65 16.42 8.64 24.70
CA ASP A 65 17.19 7.59 25.36
C ASP A 65 18.69 7.57 24.99
N GLY A 66 19.11 8.48 24.09
CA GLY A 66 20.51 8.61 23.65
C GLY A 66 20.94 7.57 22.63
N SER A 67 20.01 6.82 22.04
CA SER A 67 20.25 6.00 20.84
C SER A 67 20.40 6.87 19.59
N GLY A 68 21.06 6.35 18.57
CA GLY A 68 21.23 7.03 17.29
C GLY A 68 20.00 6.90 16.41
N LEU A 69 19.82 7.83 15.46
CA LEU A 69 18.66 7.83 14.56
C LEU A 69 18.52 6.53 13.74
N TYR A 70 19.64 5.87 13.44
CA TYR A 70 19.70 4.66 12.62
C TYR A 70 19.68 3.35 13.42
N ASP A 71 19.53 3.41 14.74
CA ASP A 71 19.41 2.20 15.56
C ASP A 71 18.07 1.50 15.30
N GLU A 72 18.03 0.16 15.47
CA GLU A 72 16.86 -0.65 15.10
C GLU A 72 15.56 -0.21 15.81
N GLU A 73 15.70 0.30 17.03
CA GLU A 73 14.61 0.78 17.88
C GLU A 73 13.94 2.05 17.30
N ASN A 74 14.69 2.84 16.51
CA ASN A 74 14.25 4.10 15.92
C ASN A 74 13.80 3.98 14.46
N ASN A 75 13.80 2.77 13.89
CA ASN A 75 13.41 2.54 12.49
C ASN A 75 12.05 3.16 12.12
N GLU A 76 11.03 3.03 12.98
CA GLU A 76 9.73 3.63 12.69
C GLU A 76 9.78 5.16 12.70
N LEU A 77 10.56 5.77 13.60
CA LEU A 77 10.74 7.21 13.66
C LEU A 77 11.44 7.70 12.39
N LEU A 78 12.50 7.02 11.96
CA LEU A 78 13.23 7.33 10.73
C LEU A 78 12.32 7.24 9.49
N ILE A 79 11.45 6.23 9.40
CA ILE A 79 10.45 6.12 8.33
C ILE A 79 9.50 7.32 8.34
N ARG A 80 8.97 7.70 9.51
CA ARG A 80 8.08 8.87 9.65
C ARG A 80 8.77 10.16 9.21
N ILE A 81 10.01 10.39 9.66
CA ILE A 81 10.79 11.58 9.30
C ILE A 81 11.00 11.64 7.79
N THR A 82 11.43 10.53 7.18
CA THR A 82 11.71 10.46 5.74
C THR A 82 10.44 10.69 4.91
N ASP A 83 9.31 10.10 5.31
CA ASP A 83 8.02 10.30 4.64
C ASP A 83 7.51 11.74 4.80
N CYS A 84 7.67 12.37 5.98
CA CYS A 84 7.34 13.78 6.20
C CYS A 84 8.22 14.71 5.36
N LEU A 85 9.54 14.47 5.30
CA LEU A 85 10.46 15.21 4.44
C LEU A 85 10.04 15.13 2.98
N LYS A 86 9.72 13.93 2.51
CA LYS A 86 9.26 13.68 1.15
C LYS A 86 7.95 14.42 0.87
N ALA A 87 6.98 14.36 1.79
CA ALA A 87 5.72 15.10 1.66
C ALA A 87 5.94 16.62 1.60
N CYS A 88 6.77 17.18 2.48
CA CYS A 88 6.99 18.62 2.60
C CYS A 88 7.79 19.19 1.43
N PHE A 89 8.93 18.57 1.10
CA PHE A 89 9.96 19.19 0.26
C PHE A 89 10.11 18.56 -1.13
N LEU A 90 9.71 17.30 -1.32
CA LEU A 90 9.78 16.63 -2.62
C LEU A 90 8.46 16.76 -3.40
N LEU A 91 7.34 16.38 -2.77
CA LEU A 91 6.04 16.30 -3.43
C LEU A 91 5.38 17.68 -3.60
N LYS A 92 5.08 18.03 -4.85
CA LYS A 92 4.52 19.31 -5.29
C LYS A 92 3.04 19.16 -5.65
N LYS A 93 2.21 20.02 -5.06
CA LYS A 93 0.79 20.16 -5.42
C LYS A 93 0.67 20.61 -6.87
N ASP A 94 -0.33 20.08 -7.57
CA ASP A 94 -0.61 20.30 -8.99
C ASP A 94 0.46 19.73 -9.95
N VAL A 95 1.42 18.96 -9.44
CA VAL A 95 2.42 18.22 -10.22
C VAL A 95 2.37 16.74 -9.89
N ASP A 96 2.60 16.38 -8.63
CA ASP A 96 2.62 14.99 -8.18
C ASP A 96 1.25 14.51 -7.68
N TYR A 97 0.45 15.43 -7.15
CA TYR A 97 -0.89 15.18 -6.65
C TYR A 97 -1.76 16.43 -6.74
N ILE A 98 -3.07 16.24 -6.66
CA ILE A 98 -4.07 17.30 -6.53
C ILE A 98 -4.92 17.08 -5.29
N VAL A 99 -5.46 18.18 -4.77
CA VAL A 99 -6.49 18.14 -3.71
C VAL A 99 -7.84 18.30 -4.36
N LYS A 100 -8.71 17.30 -4.25
CA LYS A 100 -10.06 17.34 -4.80
C LYS A 100 -11.05 16.69 -3.85
N ASP A 101 -12.16 17.36 -3.57
CA ASP A 101 -13.21 16.91 -2.65
C ASP A 101 -12.66 16.58 -1.24
N GLY A 102 -11.66 17.35 -0.78
CA GLY A 102 -11.01 17.11 0.51
C GLY A 102 -10.12 15.86 0.55
N ASN A 103 -9.78 15.27 -0.60
CA ASN A 103 -8.93 14.09 -0.71
C ASN A 103 -7.73 14.34 -1.62
N ILE A 104 -6.59 13.72 -1.30
CA ILE A 104 -5.41 13.71 -2.15
C ILE A 104 -5.59 12.69 -3.27
N ARG A 105 -5.44 13.13 -4.52
CA ARG A 105 -5.42 12.26 -5.70
C ARG A 105 -4.06 12.34 -6.38
N ILE A 106 -3.40 11.20 -6.53
CA ILE A 106 -2.05 11.10 -7.12
C ILE A 106 -2.14 11.30 -8.64
N ILE A 107 -1.28 12.13 -9.20
CA ILE A 107 -1.14 12.28 -10.64
C ILE A 107 -0.23 11.18 -11.17
N ASP A 108 -0.69 10.47 -12.19
CA ASP A 108 0.13 9.51 -12.92
C ASP A 108 1.15 10.25 -13.79
N GLU A 109 2.44 9.97 -13.58
CA GLU A 109 3.57 10.61 -14.25
C GLU A 109 3.63 10.38 -15.77
N PHE A 110 3.05 9.28 -16.28
CA PHE A 110 3.06 8.97 -17.71
C PHE A 110 1.87 9.59 -18.45
N THR A 111 0.72 9.67 -17.79
CA THR A 111 -0.54 10.06 -18.44
C THR A 111 -1.06 11.42 -17.99
N GLY A 112 -0.54 11.98 -16.89
CA GLY A 112 -1.02 13.21 -16.26
C GLY A 112 -2.41 13.08 -15.63
N ARG A 113 -2.96 11.86 -15.53
CA ARG A 113 -4.32 11.64 -15.01
C ARG A 113 -4.30 11.44 -13.51
N ALA A 114 -5.28 12.03 -12.82
CA ALA A 114 -5.49 11.80 -11.40
C ALA A 114 -6.05 10.38 -11.16
N ALA A 115 -5.33 9.57 -10.39
CA ALA A 115 -5.77 8.25 -9.96
C ALA A 115 -6.72 8.37 -8.77
N GLU A 116 -7.98 7.95 -8.93
CA GLU A 116 -9.02 8.11 -7.88
C GLU A 116 -8.86 7.14 -6.70
N ASN A 117 -8.27 5.96 -6.93
CA ASN A 117 -8.15 4.89 -5.93
C ASN A 117 -6.70 4.53 -5.59
N ARG A 118 -5.74 5.40 -5.90
CA ARG A 118 -4.32 5.19 -5.59
C ARG A 118 -3.96 6.02 -4.36
N ARG A 119 -3.22 5.40 -3.45
CA ARG A 119 -2.75 6.02 -2.20
C ARG A 119 -1.24 5.83 -2.09
N TYR A 120 -0.54 6.81 -1.52
CA TYR A 120 0.88 6.62 -1.20
C TYR A 120 1.05 5.53 -0.12
N PRO A 121 2.16 4.77 -0.18
CA PRO A 121 2.45 3.75 0.83
C PRO A 121 2.83 4.39 2.18
N GLY A 122 2.83 3.56 3.23
CA GLY A 122 3.38 3.94 4.54
C GLY A 122 2.71 5.16 5.18
N SER A 123 3.54 6.02 5.77
CA SER A 123 3.16 7.30 6.39
C SER A 123 3.09 8.47 5.40
N LEU A 124 3.52 8.27 4.15
CA LEU A 124 3.60 9.33 3.16
C LEU A 124 2.23 9.94 2.81
N GLN A 125 1.16 9.13 2.66
CA GLN A 125 -0.16 9.72 2.39
C GLN A 125 -0.65 10.57 3.57
N PRO A 126 -0.71 10.05 4.82
CA PRO A 126 -1.05 10.89 5.95
C PRO A 126 -0.16 12.14 6.08
N ALA A 127 1.13 12.08 5.76
CA ALA A 127 2.01 13.24 5.76
C ALA A 127 1.62 14.30 4.70
N VAL A 128 1.23 13.88 3.49
CA VAL A 128 0.69 14.80 2.47
C VAL A 128 -0.68 15.36 2.86
N GLU A 129 -1.52 14.56 3.53
CA GLU A 129 -2.78 15.02 4.10
C GLU A 129 -2.56 16.10 5.16
N LEU A 130 -1.60 15.90 6.08
CA LEU A 130 -1.18 16.90 7.08
C LEU A 130 -0.66 18.18 6.42
N LYS A 131 0.19 18.06 5.38
CA LYS A 131 0.70 19.20 4.59
C LYS A 131 -0.42 20.08 4.05
N GLU A 132 -1.49 19.46 3.57
CA GLU A 132 -2.63 20.19 2.99
C GLU A 132 -3.74 20.51 4.01
N GLY A 133 -3.52 20.24 5.30
CA GLY A 133 -4.50 20.49 6.37
C GLY A 133 -5.74 19.58 6.32
N ILE A 134 -5.62 18.42 5.68
CA ILE A 134 -6.67 17.42 5.54
C ILE A 134 -6.61 16.45 6.72
N THR A 135 -7.77 16.03 7.23
CA THR A 135 -7.83 15.00 8.28
C THR A 135 -7.24 13.68 7.77
N CYS A 136 -6.24 13.16 8.47
CA CYS A 136 -5.60 11.89 8.10
C CYS A 136 -6.63 10.78 7.92
N THR A 137 -6.70 10.23 6.72
CA THR A 137 -7.67 9.17 6.41
C THR A 137 -7.17 7.84 6.95
N SER A 138 -8.03 7.04 7.59
CA SER A 138 -7.61 5.73 8.09
C SER A 138 -7.31 4.79 6.93
N ARG A 139 -6.37 3.86 7.16
CA ARG A 139 -5.99 2.84 6.19
C ARG A 139 -6.79 1.57 6.46
N GLY A 140 -7.44 1.03 5.44
CA GLY A 140 -7.82 -0.40 5.46
C GLY A 140 -6.54 -1.23 5.28
N VAL A 141 -6.27 -2.16 6.18
CA VAL A 141 -5.07 -3.00 6.09
C VAL A 141 -5.42 -4.32 5.42
N ILE A 142 -4.67 -4.68 4.37
CA ILE A 142 -4.69 -6.05 3.84
C ILE A 142 -3.94 -6.92 4.84
N MET A 143 -4.68 -7.71 5.61
CA MET A 143 -4.14 -8.62 6.62
C MET A 143 -3.63 -9.92 6.01
N GLY A 144 -4.16 -10.27 4.84
CA GLY A 144 -3.75 -11.47 4.13
C GLY A 144 -4.28 -11.47 2.71
N VAL A 145 -3.51 -12.09 1.82
CA VAL A 145 -3.91 -12.36 0.45
C VAL A 145 -3.59 -13.81 0.12
N VAL A 146 -4.53 -14.52 -0.50
CA VAL A 146 -4.28 -15.86 -1.01
C VAL A 146 -4.94 -16.04 -2.37
N PRO A 147 -4.19 -16.41 -3.42
CA PRO A 147 -4.80 -16.79 -4.70
C PRO A 147 -5.74 -17.97 -4.49
N MET A 148 -6.94 -17.89 -5.07
CA MET A 148 -7.96 -18.92 -4.85
C MET A 148 -7.50 -20.30 -5.36
N GLN A 149 -6.71 -20.34 -6.44
CA GLN A 149 -6.10 -21.59 -6.93
C GLN A 149 -5.24 -22.25 -5.86
N PHE A 150 -4.39 -21.45 -5.20
CA PHE A 150 -3.49 -21.94 -4.16
C PHE A 150 -4.27 -22.44 -2.95
N TYR A 151 -5.31 -21.72 -2.52
CA TYR A 151 -6.15 -22.12 -1.39
C TYR A 151 -6.84 -23.47 -1.65
N LEU A 152 -7.44 -23.65 -2.84
CA LEU A 152 -8.14 -24.89 -3.21
C LEU A 152 -7.20 -26.10 -3.32
N ARG A 153 -5.94 -25.91 -3.75
CA ARG A 153 -4.94 -26.99 -3.80
C ARG A 153 -4.48 -27.48 -2.42
N ARG A 154 -4.81 -26.79 -1.34
CA ARG A 154 -4.50 -27.27 0.02
C ARG A 154 -5.46 -28.35 0.50
N TYR A 155 -6.60 -28.55 -0.16
CA TYR A 155 -7.53 -29.61 0.20
C TYR A 155 -6.93 -30.97 -0.19
N PRO A 156 -6.90 -31.96 0.72
CA PRO A 156 -6.43 -33.31 0.40
C PRO A 156 -7.23 -33.98 -0.71
N LEU A 157 -8.50 -33.61 -0.84
CA LEU A 157 -9.41 -34.03 -1.89
C LEU A 157 -10.16 -32.81 -2.41
N LEU A 158 -10.06 -32.57 -3.72
CA LEU A 158 -10.78 -31.51 -4.41
C LEU A 158 -11.74 -32.15 -5.43
N SER A 159 -13.00 -31.71 -5.44
CA SER A 159 -14.00 -32.13 -6.42
C SER A 159 -14.99 -30.99 -6.68
N GLY A 160 -15.74 -31.09 -7.77
CA GLY A 160 -16.72 -30.07 -8.14
C GLY A 160 -17.75 -30.63 -9.13
N MET A 161 -18.87 -29.92 -9.25
CA MET A 161 -19.94 -30.21 -10.20
C MET A 161 -20.39 -28.93 -10.87
N THR A 162 -20.64 -28.97 -12.18
CA THR A 162 -21.23 -27.88 -12.96
C THR A 162 -21.74 -28.42 -14.30
N GLY A 163 -22.71 -27.73 -14.90
CA GLY A 163 -23.24 -28.07 -16.22
C GLY A 163 -22.33 -27.67 -17.39
N THR A 164 -21.29 -26.85 -17.16
CA THR A 164 -20.52 -26.18 -18.23
C THR A 164 -19.02 -26.44 -18.18
N ALA A 165 -18.54 -27.43 -17.42
CA ALA A 165 -17.09 -27.67 -17.26
C ALA A 165 -16.39 -28.22 -18.51
N LYS A 166 -17.13 -28.85 -19.44
CA LYS A 166 -16.52 -29.59 -20.55
C LYS A 166 -15.72 -28.70 -21.50
N SER A 167 -16.12 -27.46 -21.70
CA SER A 167 -15.39 -26.49 -22.51
C SER A 167 -14.10 -25.99 -21.86
N SER A 168 -13.97 -26.13 -20.54
CA SER A 168 -12.84 -25.64 -19.74
C SER A 168 -12.04 -26.79 -19.11
N GLU A 169 -12.14 -28.01 -19.69
CA GLU A 169 -11.50 -29.22 -19.16
C GLU A 169 -9.97 -29.07 -19.04
N ASP A 170 -9.33 -28.45 -20.03
CA ASP A 170 -7.88 -28.22 -20.01
C ASP A 170 -7.46 -27.30 -18.86
N GLU A 171 -8.25 -26.26 -18.54
CA GLU A 171 -7.97 -25.37 -17.41
C GLU A 171 -8.13 -26.10 -16.08
N PHE A 172 -9.15 -26.95 -15.92
CA PHE A 172 -9.33 -27.77 -14.73
C PHE A 172 -8.17 -28.74 -14.52
N TRP A 173 -7.68 -29.36 -15.60
CA TRP A 173 -6.54 -30.25 -15.54
C TRP A 173 -5.26 -29.49 -15.17
N GLN A 174 -4.95 -28.39 -15.86
CA GLN A 174 -3.71 -27.64 -15.65
C GLN A 174 -3.63 -26.96 -14.28
N LEU A 175 -4.75 -26.43 -13.78
CA LEU A 175 -4.77 -25.65 -12.54
C LEU A 175 -4.95 -26.53 -11.30
N TYR A 176 -5.69 -27.64 -11.41
CA TYR A 176 -6.16 -28.41 -10.26
C TYR A 176 -5.96 -29.93 -10.37
N ASP A 177 -5.41 -30.45 -11.46
CA ASP A 177 -5.31 -31.88 -11.76
C ASP A 177 -6.69 -32.59 -11.75
N LEU A 178 -7.75 -31.85 -12.08
CA LEU A 178 -9.13 -32.35 -12.10
C LEU A 178 -9.56 -32.79 -13.50
N LYS A 179 -10.15 -33.98 -13.59
CA LYS A 179 -10.75 -34.50 -14.82
C LYS A 179 -12.24 -34.16 -14.88
N VAL A 180 -12.73 -33.80 -16.07
CA VAL A 180 -14.15 -33.49 -16.27
C VAL A 180 -14.88 -34.69 -16.87
N THR A 181 -15.79 -35.27 -16.09
CA THR A 181 -16.66 -36.36 -16.56
C THR A 181 -18.06 -35.82 -16.84
N VAL A 182 -18.54 -36.02 -18.07
CA VAL A 182 -19.91 -35.65 -18.46
C VAL A 182 -20.87 -36.74 -18.00
N ILE A 183 -21.82 -36.38 -17.13
CA ILE A 183 -22.88 -37.27 -16.68
C ILE A 183 -24.11 -37.09 -17.58
N PRO A 184 -24.71 -38.17 -18.11
CA PRO A 184 -25.94 -38.08 -18.88
C PRO A 184 -27.07 -37.43 -18.08
N THR A 185 -27.93 -36.68 -18.77
CA THR A 185 -29.13 -36.11 -18.18
C THR A 185 -30.12 -37.21 -17.82
N HIS A 186 -30.95 -36.98 -16.80
CA HIS A 186 -32.01 -37.93 -16.41
C HIS A 186 -33.00 -38.13 -17.55
N THR A 187 -33.32 -37.07 -18.28
CA THR A 187 -34.23 -37.07 -19.43
C THR A 187 -33.50 -36.56 -20.66
N PRO A 188 -33.94 -36.96 -21.87
CA PRO A 188 -33.51 -36.32 -23.11
C PRO A 188 -33.67 -34.79 -23.07
#